data_AF-A0A1Q8BPS2-F1
#
_entry.id   AF-A0A1Q8BPS2-F1
#
_cell.length_a   1.000
_cell.length_b   1.000
_cell.length_c   1.000
_cell.angle_alpha   90.00
_cell.angle_beta   90.00
_cell.angle_gamma   90.00
#
_symmetry.space_group_name_H-M   'P 1'
#
loop_
_entity.id
_entity.type
_entity.pdbx_description
1 polymer ?
#
loop_
_entity_poly.entity_id
_entity_poly.type
_entity_poly.pdbx_seq_one_letter_code
_entity_poly.pdbx_strand_id
1 'polypeptide(L)'
;MEKGKGPEGLGEWTKGGDDRPRIIDLLSALMGESRLARALAIPDDDVSVKTASPERIVAKIRDYNLTMESGPKTIIHDCGDWERSIETRQLCKHVGKVVLILPEKIALGWVTQIHEDTDAWRFQKPMDKTIAD
;
A
#
# COMPACT_ATOMS: atom_id res chain seq x y z
N MET A 1 -0.08 -0.79 30.78
CA MET A 1 0.16 -0.90 29.33
C MET A 1 -1.21 -1.05 28.68
N GLU A 2 -1.84 0.05 28.32
CA GLU A 2 -3.13 0.01 27.63
C GLU A 2 -2.91 -0.60 26.25
N LYS A 3 -3.49 -1.77 26.00
CA LYS A 3 -3.56 -2.34 24.66
C LYS A 3 -4.48 -1.43 23.86
N GLY A 4 -3.88 -0.57 23.03
CA GLY A 4 -4.62 0.32 22.14
C GLY A 4 -5.65 -0.49 21.36
N LYS A 5 -6.90 -0.03 21.41
CA LYS A 5 -8.00 -0.56 20.60
C LYS A 5 -7.51 -0.63 19.15
N GLY A 6 -7.34 -1.84 18.62
CA GLY A 6 -6.95 -2.04 17.23
C GLY A 6 -7.90 -1.26 16.30
N PRO A 7 -7.43 -0.85 15.11
CA PRO A 7 -8.24 -0.05 14.19
C PRO A 7 -9.61 -0.69 13.96
N GLU A 8 -10.66 0.12 14.08
CA GLU A 8 -12.05 -0.31 13.87
C GLU A 8 -12.16 -0.98 12.49
N GLY A 9 -12.74 -2.19 12.44
CA GLY A 9 -12.86 -3.01 11.22
C GLY A 9 -11.77 -4.07 10.99
N LEU A 10 -10.61 -4.00 11.66
CA LEU A 10 -9.51 -4.98 11.48
C LEU A 10 -9.93 -6.42 11.83
N GLY A 11 -10.71 -6.57 12.90
CA GLY A 11 -11.18 -7.87 13.36
C GLY A 11 -12.26 -8.50 12.47
N GLU A 12 -12.93 -7.72 11.62
CA GLU A 12 -13.88 -8.23 10.62
C GLU A 12 -13.16 -8.54 9.31
N TRP A 13 -12.21 -7.69 8.89
CA TRP A 13 -11.43 -7.96 7.69
C TRP A 13 -10.60 -9.25 7.83
N THR A 14 -9.94 -9.47 8.96
CA THR A 14 -9.09 -10.67 9.17
C THR A 14 -9.85 -12.00 9.26
N LYS A 15 -11.18 -11.99 9.46
CA LYS A 15 -12.01 -13.22 9.51
C LYS A 15 -12.44 -13.75 8.14
N GLY A 16 -12.19 -13.00 7.06
CA GLY A 16 -12.73 -13.29 5.72
C GLY A 16 -11.82 -14.11 4.79
N GLY A 17 -10.64 -14.55 5.23
CA GLY A 17 -9.71 -15.34 4.41
C GLY A 17 -8.43 -15.73 5.13
N ASP A 18 -7.83 -16.86 4.74
CA ASP A 18 -6.70 -17.51 5.43
C ASP A 18 -5.39 -16.71 5.36
N ASP A 19 -5.17 -15.92 4.31
CA ASP A 19 -3.94 -15.13 4.10
C ASP A 19 -4.02 -13.73 4.71
N ARG A 20 -5.22 -13.28 5.08
CA ARG A 20 -5.45 -11.92 5.60
C ARG A 20 -4.63 -11.57 6.83
N PRO A 21 -4.47 -12.44 7.86
CA PRO A 21 -3.58 -12.15 8.97
C PRO A 21 -2.14 -11.90 8.53
N ARG A 22 -1.63 -12.72 7.59
CA ARG A 22 -0.27 -12.56 7.05
C ARG A 22 -0.11 -11.26 6.26
N ILE A 23 -1.11 -10.86 5.49
CA ILE A 23 -1.10 -9.57 4.79
C ILE A 23 -0.99 -8.41 5.79
N ILE A 24 -1.75 -8.47 6.89
CA ILE A 24 -1.71 -7.46 7.96
C ILE A 24 -0.33 -7.40 8.62
N ASP A 25 0.28 -8.54 8.93
CA ASP A 25 1.61 -8.60 9.54
C ASP A 25 2.68 -7.99 8.63
N LEU A 26 2.67 -8.36 7.34
CA LEU A 26 3.62 -7.84 6.35
C LEU A 26 3.42 -6.32 6.11
N LEU A 27 2.17 -5.86 6.02
CA LEU A 27 1.90 -4.43 5.95
C LEU A 27 2.38 -3.70 7.20
N SER A 28 2.12 -4.24 8.39
CA SER A 28 2.58 -3.65 9.65
C SER A 28 4.10 -3.51 9.68
N ALA A 29 4.85 -4.52 9.21
CA ALA A 29 6.30 -4.44 9.08
C ALA A 29 6.74 -3.36 8.06
N LEU A 30 6.04 -3.22 6.94
CA LEU A 30 6.37 -2.28 5.86
C LEU A 30 5.99 -0.81 6.14
N MET A 31 5.05 -0.54 7.05
CA MET A 31 4.53 0.82 7.27
C MET A 31 4.40 1.24 8.73
N GLY A 32 4.49 0.30 9.66
CA GLY A 32 4.19 0.50 11.07
C GLY A 32 2.70 0.51 11.39
N GLU A 33 2.36 0.06 12.61
CA GLU A 33 0.99 -0.10 13.10
C GLU A 33 0.14 1.17 12.97
N SER A 34 0.72 2.34 13.28
CA SER A 34 0.00 3.62 13.19
C SER A 34 -0.42 3.96 11.75
N ARG A 35 0.44 3.71 10.76
CA ARG A 35 0.09 3.95 9.35
C ARG A 35 -0.91 2.89 8.87
N LEU A 36 -0.78 1.64 9.30
CA LEU A 36 -1.71 0.57 8.97
C LEU A 36 -3.12 0.86 9.50
N ALA A 37 -3.25 1.32 10.74
CA ALA A 37 -4.53 1.74 11.30
C ALA A 37 -5.18 2.85 10.48
N ARG A 38 -4.39 3.83 10.02
CA ARG A 38 -4.85 4.90 9.14
C ARG A 38 -5.19 4.41 7.73
N ALA A 39 -4.56 3.32 7.26
CA ALA A 39 -4.89 2.71 5.98
C ALA A 39 -6.27 2.05 6.04
N LEU A 40 -6.54 1.25 7.07
CA LEU A 40 -7.84 0.60 7.31
C LEU A 40 -8.99 1.62 7.46
N ALA A 41 -8.71 2.78 8.05
CA ALA A 41 -9.68 3.84 8.23
C ALA A 41 -10.02 4.64 6.94
N ILE A 42 -9.31 4.45 5.83
CA ILE A 42 -9.70 5.05 4.55
C ILE A 42 -10.92 4.27 4.03
N PRO A 43 -12.03 4.94 3.64
CA PRO A 43 -13.18 4.28 3.02
C PRO A 43 -12.80 3.51 1.74
N ASP A 44 -13.45 2.37 1.48
CA ASP A 44 -13.25 1.63 0.22
C ASP A 44 -13.65 2.48 -1.00
N ASP A 45 -14.74 3.24 -0.90
CA ASP A 45 -15.26 4.10 -1.97
C ASP A 45 -14.33 5.25 -2.38
N ASP A 46 -13.33 5.57 -1.54
CA ASP A 46 -12.30 6.55 -1.88
C ASP A 46 -11.24 5.99 -2.84
N VAL A 47 -11.30 4.69 -3.16
CA VAL A 47 -10.30 3.99 -3.95
C VAL A 47 -10.91 3.37 -5.20
N SER A 48 -10.34 3.71 -6.35
CA SER A 48 -10.68 3.11 -7.64
C SER A 48 -9.49 2.32 -8.18
N VAL A 49 -9.61 0.99 -8.24
CA VAL A 49 -8.59 0.11 -8.81
C VAL A 49 -8.89 -0.09 -10.30
N LYS A 50 -7.96 0.36 -11.15
CA LYS A 50 -8.03 0.19 -12.61
C LYS A 50 -7.35 -1.10 -13.07
N THR A 51 -6.30 -1.51 -12.37
CA THR A 51 -5.54 -2.73 -12.69
C THR A 51 -5.08 -3.39 -11.40
N ALA A 52 -5.32 -4.70 -11.29
CA ALA A 52 -4.88 -5.55 -10.19
C ALA A 52 -4.37 -6.88 -10.77
N SER A 53 -3.06 -7.04 -10.83
CA SER A 53 -2.38 -8.24 -11.33
C SER A 53 -1.09 -8.49 -10.55
N PRO A 54 -0.48 -9.68 -10.65
CA PRO A 54 0.82 -9.93 -10.05
C PRO A 54 1.94 -9.01 -10.57
N GLU A 55 1.83 -8.52 -11.80
CA GLU A 55 2.87 -7.72 -12.46
C GLU A 55 2.66 -6.22 -12.29
N ARG A 56 1.39 -5.78 -12.21
CA ARG A 56 1.04 -4.35 -12.17
C ARG A 56 -0.21 -4.05 -11.33
N ILE A 57 -0.12 -2.97 -10.55
CA ILE A 57 -1.27 -2.31 -9.91
C ILE A 57 -1.38 -0.88 -10.42
N VAL A 58 -2.60 -0.45 -10.75
CA VAL A 58 -2.93 0.95 -11.04
C VAL A 58 -4.19 1.31 -10.26
N ALA A 59 -4.11 2.30 -9.39
CA ALA A 59 -5.23 2.76 -8.58
C ALA A 59 -5.24 4.28 -8.42
N LYS A 60 -6.42 4.83 -8.11
CA LYS A 60 -6.62 6.22 -7.72
C LYS A 60 -7.22 6.24 -6.31
N ILE A 61 -6.70 7.10 -5.44
CA ILE A 61 -7.13 7.29 -4.06
C ILE A 61 -7.50 8.76 -3.89
N ARG A 62 -8.80 9.10 -3.93
CA ARG A 62 -9.27 10.49 -4.04
C ARG A 62 -8.59 11.21 -5.20
N ASP A 63 -7.71 12.17 -4.94
CA ASP A 63 -6.97 12.93 -5.96
C ASP A 63 -5.57 12.38 -6.25
N TYR A 64 -5.14 11.34 -5.54
CA TYR A 64 -3.80 10.76 -5.66
C TYR A 64 -3.79 9.54 -6.59
N ASN A 65 -2.68 9.33 -7.29
CA ASN A 65 -2.46 8.21 -8.19
C ASN A 65 -1.43 7.24 -7.62
N LEU A 66 -1.67 5.94 -7.76
CA LEU A 66 -0.72 4.89 -7.40
C LEU A 66 -0.48 4.00 -8.62
N THR A 67 0.79 3.78 -8.95
CA THR A 67 1.23 2.74 -9.88
C THR A 67 2.28 1.87 -9.20
N MET A 68 2.15 0.55 -9.29
CA MET A 68 3.14 -0.40 -8.82
C MET A 68 3.47 -1.37 -9.94
N GLU A 69 4.76 -1.68 -10.10
CA GLU A 69 5.26 -2.59 -11.13
C GLU A 69 6.27 -3.57 -10.50
N SER A 70 5.99 -4.87 -10.61
CA SER A 70 6.82 -5.93 -9.98
C SER A 70 8.16 -6.09 -10.70
N GLY A 71 8.15 -6.11 -12.04
CA GLY A 71 9.37 -6.25 -12.86
C GLY A 71 10.46 -5.22 -12.54
N PRO A 72 10.21 -3.91 -12.71
CA PRO A 72 11.16 -2.87 -12.32
C PRO A 72 11.18 -2.58 -10.81
N LYS A 73 10.44 -3.34 -9.99
CA LYS A 73 10.24 -3.15 -8.55
C LYS A 73 9.99 -1.68 -8.19
N THR A 74 8.97 -1.05 -8.77
CA THR A 74 8.73 0.39 -8.63
C THR A 74 7.36 0.67 -8.02
N ILE A 75 7.31 1.64 -7.11
CA ILE A 75 6.09 2.19 -6.53
C ILE A 75 6.10 3.70 -6.77
N ILE A 76 5.16 4.16 -7.60
CA ILE A 76 4.98 5.57 -7.95
C ILE A 76 3.71 6.08 -7.30
N HIS A 77 3.84 7.13 -6.48
CA HIS A 77 2.71 7.75 -5.81
C HIS A 77 2.96 9.25 -5.55
N ASP A 78 1.90 10.02 -5.38
CA ASP A 78 1.91 11.49 -5.41
C ASP A 78 1.27 12.14 -4.16
N CYS A 79 1.01 11.39 -3.08
CA CYS A 79 0.51 12.00 -1.85
C CYS A 79 1.59 12.76 -1.07
N GLY A 80 1.17 13.73 -0.23
CA GLY A 80 2.08 14.50 0.62
C GLY A 80 2.96 13.65 1.55
N ASP A 81 2.44 12.53 2.08
CA ASP A 81 3.21 11.60 2.93
C ASP A 81 4.25 10.77 2.14
N TRP A 82 4.21 10.81 0.80
CA TRP A 82 5.02 9.93 -0.04
C TRP A 82 6.48 10.37 -0.12
N GLU A 83 6.75 11.68 -0.07
CA GLU A 83 8.11 12.21 -0.07
C GLU A 83 8.94 11.64 1.08
N ARG A 84 8.38 11.67 2.28
CA ARG A 84 8.99 11.03 3.45
C ARG A 84 9.08 9.52 3.29
N SER A 85 8.11 8.90 2.62
CA SER A 85 8.10 7.44 2.37
C SER A 85 9.23 7.02 1.44
N ILE A 86 9.65 7.87 0.50
CA ILE A 86 10.82 7.65 -0.37
C ILE A 86 12.09 7.58 0.47
N GLU A 87 12.27 8.49 1.43
CA GLU A 87 13.45 8.53 2.31
C GLU A 87 13.46 7.36 3.30
N THR A 88 12.32 7.08 3.93
CA THR A 88 12.24 6.09 5.01
C THR A 88 11.99 4.66 4.52
N ARG A 89 11.70 4.47 3.24
CA ARG A 89 11.24 3.18 2.65
C ARG A 89 10.07 2.55 3.39
N GLN A 90 9.20 3.38 3.96
CA GLN A 90 7.98 2.92 4.63
C GLN A 90 6.78 3.24 3.77
N LEU A 91 5.87 2.29 3.56
CA LEU A 91 4.66 2.57 2.80
C LEU A 91 3.81 3.65 3.50
N CYS A 92 3.15 4.50 2.70
CA CYS A 92 2.15 5.43 3.24
C CYS A 92 0.80 4.71 3.42
N LYS A 93 -0.11 5.35 4.16
CA LYS A 93 -1.46 4.81 4.39
C LYS A 93 -2.24 4.50 3.10
N HIS A 94 -2.03 5.27 2.02
CA HIS A 94 -2.75 5.07 0.76
C HIS A 94 -2.31 3.80 0.04
N VAL A 95 -1.00 3.51 0.01
CA VAL A 95 -0.50 2.26 -0.58
C VAL A 95 -1.01 1.06 0.23
N GLY A 96 -0.93 1.12 1.56
CA GLY A 96 -1.52 0.09 2.41
C GLY A 96 -3.01 -0.11 2.16
N LYS A 97 -3.77 0.98 2.00
CA LYS A 97 -5.21 0.91 1.68
C LYS A 97 -5.46 0.21 0.35
N VAL A 98 -4.71 0.53 -0.69
CA VAL A 98 -4.88 -0.13 -1.99
C VAL A 98 -4.65 -1.64 -1.83
N VAL A 99 -3.58 -2.06 -1.16
CA VAL A 99 -3.33 -3.48 -0.90
C VAL A 99 -4.50 -4.16 -0.19
N LEU A 100 -5.09 -3.50 0.81
CA LEU A 100 -6.18 -4.06 1.63
C LEU A 100 -7.49 -4.31 0.86
N ILE A 101 -7.68 -3.69 -0.30
CA ILE A 101 -8.88 -3.88 -1.14
C ILE A 101 -8.64 -4.79 -2.35
N LEU A 102 -7.38 -5.20 -2.60
CA LEU A 102 -7.07 -6.13 -3.69
C LEU A 102 -7.59 -7.53 -3.37
N PRO A 103 -7.79 -8.38 -4.41
CA PRO A 103 -7.98 -9.81 -4.20
C PRO A 103 -6.83 -10.38 -3.36
N GLU A 104 -7.18 -11.20 -2.39
CA GLU A 104 -6.27 -11.68 -1.34
C GLU A 104 -4.95 -12.28 -1.86
N LYS A 105 -5.01 -13.14 -2.88
CA LYS A 105 -3.81 -13.70 -3.52
C LYS A 105 -2.90 -12.64 -4.15
N ILE A 106 -3.49 -11.61 -4.76
CA ILE A 106 -2.74 -10.50 -5.35
C ILE A 106 -2.12 -9.67 -4.23
N ALA A 107 -2.91 -9.29 -3.21
CA ALA A 107 -2.43 -8.54 -2.06
C ALA A 107 -1.22 -9.23 -1.40
N LEU A 108 -1.37 -10.52 -1.06
CA LEU A 108 -0.31 -11.32 -0.45
C LEU A 108 0.95 -11.37 -1.32
N GLY A 109 0.79 -11.59 -2.63
CA GLY A 109 1.90 -11.63 -3.57
C GLY A 109 2.70 -10.32 -3.58
N TRP A 110 2.03 -9.17 -3.57
CA TRP A 110 2.70 -7.87 -3.55
C TRP A 110 3.40 -7.57 -2.23
N VAL A 111 2.72 -7.75 -1.09
CA VAL A 111 3.35 -7.45 0.21
C VAL A 111 4.50 -8.39 0.52
N THR A 112 4.44 -9.64 0.05
CA THR A 112 5.55 -10.59 0.20
C THR A 112 6.76 -10.13 -0.61
N GLN A 113 6.59 -9.82 -1.90
CA GLN A 113 7.70 -9.36 -2.75
C GLN A 113 8.33 -8.04 -2.27
N ILE A 114 7.52 -7.12 -1.71
CA ILE A 114 8.03 -5.86 -1.14
C ILE A 114 8.78 -6.12 0.16
N HIS A 115 8.27 -6.98 1.02
CA HIS A 115 8.89 -7.29 2.30
C HIS A 115 10.18 -8.10 2.16
N GLU A 116 10.28 -9.03 1.20
CA GLU A 116 11.47 -9.86 0.99
C GLU A 116 12.73 -9.05 0.65
N ASP A 117 12.58 -7.94 -0.07
CA ASP A 117 13.71 -7.13 -0.54
C ASP A 117 13.29 -5.65 -0.72
N THR A 118 12.85 -5.02 0.36
CA THR A 118 12.34 -3.64 0.36
C THR A 118 13.33 -2.65 -0.23
N ASP A 119 14.63 -2.89 -0.03
CA ASP A 119 15.70 -2.02 -0.51
C ASP A 119 15.90 -2.05 -2.04
N ALA A 120 15.46 -3.11 -2.73
CA ALA A 120 15.43 -3.15 -4.18
C ALA A 120 14.25 -2.38 -4.79
N TRP A 121 13.23 -2.04 -3.98
CA TRP A 121 12.09 -1.29 -4.48
C TRP A 121 12.39 0.20 -4.62
N ARG A 122 12.00 0.75 -5.76
CA ARG A 122 12.12 2.16 -6.12
C ARG A 122 10.86 2.89 -5.72
N PHE A 123 10.97 3.74 -4.71
CA PHE A 123 9.90 4.64 -4.30
C PHE A 123 10.09 5.95 -5.06
N GLN A 124 9.09 6.37 -5.84
CA GLN A 124 9.19 7.51 -6.74
C GLN A 124 7.93 8.38 -6.69
N LYS A 125 8.09 9.68 -6.96
CA LYS A 125 6.98 10.54 -7.39
C LYS A 125 6.80 10.40 -8.91
N PRO A 126 5.62 10.71 -9.46
CA PRO A 126 5.48 10.88 -10.90
C PRO A 126 6.54 11.88 -11.38
N MET A 127 7.24 11.56 -12.47
CA MET A 127 8.12 12.54 -13.08
C MET A 127 7.27 13.72 -13.55
N ASP A 128 7.61 14.92 -13.11
CA ASP A 128 7.10 16.13 -13.76
C ASP A 128 7.45 16.01 -15.24
N LYS A 129 6.45 16.15 -16.11
CA LYS A 129 6.72 16.44 -17.51
C LYS A 129 7.34 17.82 -17.54
N THR A 130 8.65 17.92 -17.36
CA THR A 130 9.38 19.13 -17.73
C THR A 130 9.05 19.36 -19.20
N ILE A 131 8.35 20.46 -19.45
CA ILE A 131 8.12 20.97 -20.80
C ILE A 131 9.50 21.05 -21.44
N ALA A 132 9.74 20.19 -22.43
CA ALA A 132 10.81 20.45 -23.37
C ALA A 132 10.37 21.69 -24.15
N ASP A 133 11.00 22.83 -23.85
CA ASP A 133 11.01 24.00 -24.72
C ASP A 133 11.55 23.63 -26.12
#